data_AF-A0A3E2C802-F1
#
_entry.id   AF-A0A3E2C802-F1
#
_cell.length_a   1.000
_cell.length_b   1.000
_cell.length_c   1.000
_cell.angle_alpha   90.00
_cell.angle_beta   90.00
_cell.angle_gamma   90.00
#
_symmetry.space_group_name_H-M   'P 1'
#
loop_
_entity.id
_entity.type
_entity.pdbx_description
1 polymer ?
#
loop_
_entity_poly.entity_id
_entity_poly.type
_entity_poly.pdbx_seq_one_letter_code
_entity_poly.pdbx_strand_id
1 'polypeptide(L)' 'MICVAIDGPAGVGKSSTSRALAQYYGFAYLDTGAMYRAAAWWCLKQGIDLSKQLELDEEGNST' A
#
# COMPACT_ATOMS: atom_id res chain seq x y z
N MET A 1 9.19 11.11 18.32
CA MET A 1 7.96 10.62 17.66
C MET A 1 8.04 9.10 17.62
N ILE A 2 6.96 8.39 17.93
CA ILE A 2 6.92 6.91 17.94
C ILE A 2 6.24 6.44 16.65
N CYS A 3 6.85 5.47 15.95
CA CYS A 3 6.27 4.79 14.79
C CYS A 3 6.13 3.30 15.09
N VAL A 4 4.99 2.72 14.73
CA VAL A 4 4.68 1.30 14.96
C VAL A 4 4.29 0.66 13.64
N ALA A 5 5.03 -0.37 13.21
CA ALA A 5 4.70 -1.19 12.05
C ALA A 5 3.93 -2.45 12.48
N ILE A 6 2.89 -2.83 11.74
CA ILE A 6 2.05 -4.01 12.03
C ILE A 6 1.89 -4.83 10.75
N ASP A 7 2.65 -5.92 10.66
CA ASP A 7 2.72 -6.81 9.50
C ASP A 7 2.16 -8.21 9.78
N GLY A 8 1.84 -8.94 8.72
CA GLY A 8 1.30 -10.29 8.77
C GLY A 8 0.41 -10.64 7.57
N PRO A 9 -0.04 -11.89 7.43
CA PRO A 9 -0.78 -12.34 6.24
C PRO A 9 -2.18 -11.72 6.13
N ALA A 10 -2.78 -11.78 4.94
CA ALA A 10 -4.14 -11.28 4.73
C ALA A 10 -5.15 -12.01 5.65
N GLY A 11 -6.20 -11.30 6.09
CA GLY A 11 -7.29 -11.90 6.89
C GLY A 11 -7.05 -12.02 8.40
N VAL A 12 -5.82 -11.82 8.91
CA VAL A 12 -5.53 -11.94 10.37
C VAL A 12 -5.96 -10.74 11.23
N GLY A 13 -6.74 -9.80 10.67
CA GLY A 13 -7.28 -8.66 11.41
C GLY A 13 -6.33 -7.46 11.59
N LYS A 14 -5.19 -7.40 10.88
CA LYS A 14 -4.19 -6.31 11.01
C LYS A 14 -4.80 -4.91 10.95
N SER A 15 -5.58 -4.59 9.92
CA SER A 15 -6.19 -3.27 9.76
C SER A 15 -7.16 -2.93 10.90
N SER A 16 -7.87 -3.93 11.44
CA SER A 16 -8.77 -3.74 12.59
C SER A 16 -7.98 -3.46 13.86
N THR A 17 -6.96 -4.27 14.17
CA THR A 17 -6.15 -4.12 15.38
C THR A 17 -5.32 -2.84 15.35
N SER A 18 -4.68 -2.53 14.22
CA SER A 18 -3.87 -1.31 14.05
C SER A 18 -4.71 -0.04 14.17
N ARG A 19 -5.93 -0.02 13.61
CA ARG A 19 -6.86 1.11 13.76
C ARG A 19 -7.31 1.29 15.21
N ALA A 20 -7.65 0.21 15.90
CA ALA A 20 -8.03 0.25 17.31
C ALA A 20 -6.89 0.74 18.21
N LEU A 21 -5.67 0.24 17.98
CA LEU A 21 -4.45 0.67 18.69
C LEU A 21 -4.20 2.17 18.47
N ALA A 22 -4.26 2.65 17.23
CA ALA A 22 -4.06 4.05 16.91
C ALA A 22 -5.09 4.96 17.59
N GLN A 23 -6.37 4.56 17.60
CA GLN A 23 -7.42 5.29 18.31
C GLN A 23 -7.19 5.32 19.83
N TYR A 24 -6.77 4.20 20.42
CA TYR A 24 -6.53 4.09 21.86
C TYR A 24 -5.38 4.99 22.33
N TYR A 25 -4.29 5.07 21.57
CA TYR A 25 -3.11 5.89 21.92
C TYR A 25 -3.09 7.29 21.29
N GLY A 26 -4.11 7.65 20.50
CA GLY A 26 -4.14 8.93 19.78
C GLY A 26 -3.09 9.04 18.68
N PHE A 27 -2.68 7.93 18.06
CA PHE A 27 -1.73 7.93 16.95
C PHE A 27 -2.43 8.16 15.61
N ALA A 28 -1.68 8.69 14.65
CA ALA A 28 -2.10 8.64 13.25
C ALA A 28 -2.14 7.19 12.75
N TYR A 29 -3.08 6.89 11.85
CA TYR A 29 -3.28 5.57 11.27
C TYR A 29 -3.06 5.61 9.75
N LEU A 30 -2.28 4.66 9.22
CA LEU A 30 -1.99 4.53 7.79
C LEU A 30 -2.24 3.08 7.34
N ASP A 31 -3.18 2.88 6.39
CA ASP A 31 -3.45 1.58 5.76
C ASP A 31 -2.77 1.51 4.39
N THR A 32 -1.55 0.97 4.35
CA THR A 32 -0.79 0.79 3.10
C THR A 32 -1.51 -0.14 2.12
N GLY A 33 -2.26 -1.12 2.61
CA GLY A 33 -3.05 -2.01 1.77
C GLY A 33 -4.17 -1.29 1.03
N ALA A 34 -4.84 -0.33 1.68
CA ALA A 34 -5.82 0.53 1.03
C ALA A 34 -5.18 1.42 -0.04
N MET A 35 -3.98 1.96 0.22
CA MET A 35 -3.22 2.75 -0.76
C MET A 35 -2.92 1.96 -2.02
N TYR A 36 -2.35 0.74 -1.89
CA TYR A 36 -2.06 -0.11 -3.04
C TYR A 36 -3.33 -0.53 -3.79
N ARG A 37 -4.43 -0.83 -3.09
CA ARG A 37 -5.71 -1.13 -3.74
C ARG A 37 -6.27 0.07 -4.52
N ALA A 38 -6.15 1.28 -3.99
CA ALA A 38 -6.57 2.49 -4.68
C ALA A 38 -5.73 2.75 -5.94
N ALA A 39 -4.41 2.57 -5.85
CA ALA A 39 -3.51 2.68 -7.00
C ALA A 39 -3.85 1.64 -8.08
N ALA A 40 -4.02 0.37 -7.71
CA ALA A 40 -4.42 -0.68 -8.64
C ALA A 40 -5.77 -0.39 -9.29
N TRP A 41 -6.76 0.06 -8.52
CA TRP A 41 -8.07 0.45 -9.04
C TRP A 41 -7.96 1.60 -10.05
N TRP A 42 -7.13 2.60 -9.78
CA TRP A 42 -6.88 3.70 -10.70
C TRP A 42 -6.25 3.21 -12.01
N CYS A 43 -5.23 2.34 -11.95
CA CYS A 43 -4.64 1.75 -13.16
C CYS A 43 -5.65 0.99 -14.01
N LEU A 44 -6.48 0.16 -13.36
CA LEU A 44 -7.56 -0.57 -14.04
C LEU A 44 -8.57 0.38 -14.70
N LYS A 45 -8.88 1.51 -14.05
CA LYS A 45 -9.78 2.53 -14.61
C LYS A 45 -9.20 3.29 -15.79
N GLN A 46 -7.89 3.50 -15.81
CA GLN A 46 -7.19 4.15 -16.92
C GLN A 46 -6.86 3.19 -18.06
N GLY A 47 -7.15 1.90 -17.92
CA GLY A 47 -6.75 0.89 -18.92
C GLY A 47 -5.23 0.75 -19.03
N ILE A 48 -4.50 1.06 -17.95
CA ILE A 48 -3.04 0.90 -17.92
C ILE A 48 -2.75 -0.60 -17.93
N ASP A 49 -2.01 -1.04 -18.95
CA ASP A 49 -1.53 -2.41 -19.04
C ASP A 49 -0.42 -2.65 -18.00
N LEU A 50 -0.78 -3.35 -16.93
CA LEU A 50 0.14 -3.71 -15.85
C LEU A 50 0.99 -4.95 -16.19
N SER A 51 0.76 -5.60 -17.34
CA SER A 51 1.59 -6.72 -17.82
C SER A 51 2.82 -6.25 -18.60
N LYS A 52 2.84 -4.98 -19.02
CA LYS A 52 4.06 -4.34 -19.53
C LYS A 52 5.08 -4.24 -18.40
N GLN A 53 6.12 -5.06 -18.49
CA GLN A 53 7.34 -4.80 -17.75
C GLN A 53 7.87 -3.43 -18.18
N LEU A 54 8.22 -2.58 -17.21
CA LEU A 54 9.09 -1.45 -17.50
C LEU A 54 10.42 -2.03 -17.94
N GLU A 55 10.71 -1.95 -19.23
CA GLU A 55 12.05 -2.09 -19.74
C GLU A 55 12.77 -0.78 -19.42
N LEU A 56 13.73 -0.90 -18.51
CA LEU A 56 14.62 0.19 -18.15
C LEU A 56 15.94 -0.05 -18.86
N ASP A 57 16.51 0.98 -19.45
CA ASP A 57 17.91 0.93 -19.87
C ASP A 57 18.85 0.84 -18.65
N GLU A 58 20.15 0.67 -18.89
CA GLU A 58 21.16 0.60 -17.82
C GLU A 58 21.21 1.86 -16.94
N GLU A 59 20.61 2.96 -17.40
CA GLU A 59 20.55 4.26 -16.74
C GLU A 59 19.24 4.47 -15.97
N GLY A 60 18.28 3.53 -16.07
CA GLY A 60 17.02 3.56 -15.35
C GLY A 60 15.91 4.38 -16.04
N ASN A 61 16.09 4.75 -17.31
CA ASN A 61 15.05 5.39 -18.11
C ASN A 61 14.16 4.37 -18.81
N SER A 62 12.89 4.72 -19.01
CA SER A 62 11.98 3.90 -19.83
C SER A 62 12.45 3.94 -21.29
N THR A 63 12.73 2.77 -21.86
CA THR A 63 12.83 2.58 -23.32
C THR A 63 11.47 2.65 -24.00
#